data_AF-H6RRD9-F1
#
_entry.id   AF-H6RRD9-F1
#
_cell.length_a   1.000
_cell.length_b   1.000
_cell.length_c   1.000
_cell.angle_alpha   90.00
_cell.angle_beta   90.00
_cell.angle_gamma   90.00
#
_symmetry.space_group_name_H-M   'P 1'
#
loop_
_entity.id
_entity.type
_entity.pdbx_description
1 polymer ?
#
loop_
_entity_poly.entity_id
_entity_poly.type
_entity_poly.pdbx_seq_one_letter_code
_entity_poly.pdbx_strand_id
1 'polypeptide(L)'
;MRASSRVLPVLVIPLIALSGCAGSGNVDPASAGPDGGTSSPPPAPSSVEPGPEPDAPVTGTPFEADTEPDVAEPSADARLTVSDIRVAAQDGYDRVVFELGGEGTPGWDVQYVDQASEPGRGQAVEVAGDGILEFRLTGAGYPYDTGVDEYPRREPLRAPETSAVTEVVFQATYEGTTTAFIGTRDRAPFRVSFLENPARVVVDVAHGG
;
A
#
# COMPACT_ATOMS: atom_id res chain seq x y z
N MET A 1 -6.55 -55.22 -6.11
CA MET A 1 -5.58 -54.85 -7.17
C MET A 1 -6.31 -54.63 -8.49
N ARG A 2 -6.56 -53.37 -8.87
CA ARG A 2 -6.85 -52.94 -10.24
C ARG A 2 -6.23 -51.54 -10.39
N ALA A 3 -5.10 -51.47 -11.09
CA ALA A 3 -4.39 -50.23 -11.37
C ALA A 3 -5.12 -49.47 -12.49
N SER A 4 -5.40 -48.19 -12.27
CA SER A 4 -5.96 -47.30 -13.27
C SER A 4 -4.91 -46.23 -13.58
N SER A 5 -4.29 -46.33 -14.75
CA SER A 5 -3.35 -45.35 -15.31
C SER A 5 -4.11 -44.49 -16.31
N ARG A 6 -4.10 -43.16 -16.14
CA ARG A 6 -4.53 -42.22 -17.18
C ARG A 6 -3.57 -41.02 -17.29
N VAL A 7 -2.74 -41.16 -18.31
CA VAL A 7 -2.03 -40.22 -19.19
C VAL A 7 -2.32 -38.73 -19.00
N LEU A 8 -1.25 -37.97 -18.77
CA LEU A 8 -1.17 -36.50 -18.76
C LEU A 8 -0.94 -35.98 -20.19
N PRO A 9 -1.68 -35.00 -20.71
CA PRO A 9 -1.37 -34.39 -21.99
C PRO A 9 -0.30 -33.30 -21.81
N VAL A 10 0.82 -33.47 -22.52
CA VAL A 10 1.89 -32.48 -22.66
C VAL A 10 1.46 -31.44 -23.71
N LEU A 11 1.34 -30.18 -23.30
CA LEU A 11 1.09 -29.03 -24.18
C LEU A 11 2.41 -28.27 -24.38
N VAL A 12 2.76 -28.02 -25.64
CA VAL A 12 4.07 -27.57 -26.09
C VAL A 12 3.90 -26.43 -27.11
N ILE A 13 4.63 -25.32 -26.87
CA ILE A 13 5.17 -24.30 -27.82
C ILE A 13 4.16 -23.26 -28.40
N PRO A 14 4.55 -22.00 -28.79
CA PRO A 14 5.89 -21.45 -29.03
C PRO A 14 6.28 -20.09 -28.38
N LEU A 15 7.60 -19.89 -28.35
CA LEU A 15 8.35 -18.65 -28.15
C LEU A 15 8.34 -17.80 -29.43
N ILE A 16 8.01 -16.52 -29.36
CA ILE A 16 8.07 -15.57 -30.49
C ILE A 16 9.26 -14.63 -30.28
N ALA A 17 10.22 -14.65 -31.19
CA ALA A 17 11.34 -13.70 -31.26
C ALA A 17 11.01 -12.59 -32.27
N LEU A 18 11.07 -11.32 -31.85
CA LEU A 18 10.94 -10.17 -32.75
C LEU A 18 12.32 -9.69 -33.20
N SER A 19 12.52 -9.71 -34.52
CA SER A 19 13.70 -9.25 -35.25
C SER A 19 13.64 -7.73 -35.45
N GLY A 20 14.76 -7.04 -35.21
CA GLY A 20 14.94 -5.62 -35.48
C GLY A 20 15.16 -5.31 -36.97
N CYS A 21 14.87 -4.07 -37.36
CA CYS A 21 15.25 -3.51 -38.67
C CYS A 21 16.21 -2.33 -38.44
N ALA A 22 17.43 -2.48 -38.95
CA ALA A 22 18.41 -1.43 -39.12
C ALA A 22 18.16 -0.71 -40.46
N GLY A 23 18.14 0.62 -40.46
CA GLY A 23 18.09 1.43 -41.67
C GLY A 23 19.41 2.16 -41.86
N SER A 24 20.24 1.64 -42.78
CA SER A 24 21.43 2.33 -43.30
C SER A 24 21.07 3.05 -44.60
N GLY A 25 21.20 4.38 -44.62
CA GLY A 25 21.18 5.18 -45.84
C GLY A 25 22.59 5.67 -46.15
N ASN A 26 23.18 5.17 -47.24
CA ASN A 26 24.52 5.45 -47.70
C ASN A 26 24.61 6.82 -48.41
N VAL A 27 25.76 7.47 -48.18
CA VAL A 27 26.33 8.67 -48.80
C VAL A 27 26.43 8.64 -50.32
N ASP A 28 26.52 9.83 -50.95
CA ASP A 28 27.42 10.14 -52.08
C ASP A 28 27.43 11.66 -52.44
N PRO A 29 28.40 12.23 -53.21
CA PRO A 29 29.49 13.06 -52.65
C PRO A 29 29.75 14.42 -53.37
N ALA A 30 30.88 15.05 -53.01
CA ALA A 30 31.66 16.14 -53.68
C ALA A 30 31.22 17.59 -53.37
N SER A 31 32.06 18.61 -53.16
CA SER A 31 33.47 18.86 -53.53
C SER A 31 34.09 20.01 -52.68
N ALA A 32 35.42 19.94 -52.48
CA ALA A 32 36.45 21.00 -52.40
C ALA A 32 36.36 22.22 -51.42
N GLY A 33 37.45 22.45 -50.65
CA GLY A 33 37.70 23.60 -49.74
C GLY A 33 38.08 24.92 -50.44
N PRO A 34 38.80 25.91 -49.82
CA PRO A 34 39.64 25.84 -48.60
C PRO A 34 39.45 27.00 -47.58
N ASP A 35 40.35 27.01 -46.60
CA ASP A 35 40.71 27.95 -45.52
C ASP A 35 40.13 29.38 -45.47
N GLY A 36 39.80 29.82 -44.25
CA GLY A 36 39.62 31.23 -43.90
C GLY A 36 39.20 31.43 -42.44
N GLY A 37 40.17 31.69 -41.55
CA GLY A 37 39.91 31.99 -40.15
C GLY A 37 39.13 33.29 -39.92
N THR A 38 38.42 33.36 -38.79
CA THR A 38 38.10 34.61 -38.06
C THR A 38 37.65 34.24 -36.64
N SER A 39 38.33 34.84 -35.67
CA SER A 39 38.07 34.75 -34.23
C SER A 39 36.65 35.21 -33.86
N SER A 40 36.01 34.48 -32.95
CA SER A 40 34.78 34.92 -32.27
C SER A 40 35.14 35.40 -30.84
N PRO A 41 34.61 36.54 -30.36
CA PRO A 41 34.89 37.05 -29.01
C PRO A 41 34.13 36.26 -27.92
N PRO A 42 34.58 36.29 -26.65
CA PRO A 42 33.93 35.61 -25.53
C PRO A 42 32.62 36.30 -25.12
N PRO A 43 31.61 35.56 -24.61
CA PRO A 43 30.39 36.15 -24.07
C PRO A 43 30.64 36.85 -22.72
N ALA A 44 29.89 37.93 -22.49
CA ALA A 44 29.86 38.68 -21.23
C ALA A 44 29.25 37.87 -20.08
N PRO A 45 29.61 38.14 -18.81
CA PRO A 45 29.02 37.44 -17.66
C PRO A 45 27.58 37.90 -17.41
N SER A 46 26.65 36.96 -17.30
CA SER A 46 25.31 37.20 -16.77
C SER A 46 25.37 37.44 -15.26
N SER A 47 24.76 38.54 -14.80
CA SER A 47 24.50 38.80 -13.38
C SER A 47 23.70 37.65 -12.76
N VAL A 48 24.19 37.15 -11.62
CA VAL A 48 23.46 36.21 -10.77
C VAL A 48 22.49 37.01 -9.92
N GLU A 49 21.19 36.79 -10.15
CA GLU A 49 20.12 37.26 -9.27
C GLU A 49 20.13 36.41 -7.98
N PRO A 50 20.00 37.01 -6.78
CA PRO A 50 19.95 36.23 -5.55
C PRO A 50 18.72 35.32 -5.55
N GLY A 51 18.94 34.00 -5.53
CA GLY A 51 17.87 33.02 -5.34
C GLY A 51 17.19 33.19 -3.97
N PRO A 52 15.92 32.75 -3.83
CA PRO A 52 15.15 32.93 -2.60
C PRO A 52 15.87 32.29 -1.41
N GLU A 53 15.76 32.94 -0.25
CA GLU A 53 16.26 32.45 1.03
C GLU A 53 15.74 31.03 1.34
N PRO A 54 16.46 30.23 2.13
CA PRO A 54 16.00 28.90 2.52
C PRO A 54 14.65 29.02 3.24
N ASP A 55 13.65 28.31 2.74
CA ASP A 55 12.35 28.17 3.39
C ASP A 55 12.57 27.77 4.86
N ALA A 56 11.96 28.53 5.77
CA ALA A 56 11.90 28.20 7.19
C ALA A 56 11.38 26.76 7.36
N PRO A 57 11.79 26.02 8.41
CA PRO A 57 11.26 24.69 8.64
C PRO A 57 9.72 24.79 8.72
N VAL A 58 9.04 24.13 7.78
CA VAL A 58 7.63 23.78 7.94
C VAL A 58 7.58 22.88 9.17
N THR A 59 7.26 23.46 10.32
CA THR A 59 6.80 22.69 11.46
C THR A 59 5.51 22.05 10.98
N GLY A 60 5.60 20.77 10.59
CA GLY A 60 4.46 20.01 10.12
C GLY A 60 3.32 20.11 11.13
N THR A 61 2.09 20.16 10.63
CA THR A 61 0.89 20.07 11.47
C THR A 61 1.06 18.88 12.44
N PRO A 62 0.78 19.06 13.74
CA PRO A 62 0.91 17.97 14.71
C PRO A 62 0.18 16.71 14.23
N PHE A 63 0.79 15.56 14.44
CA PHE A 63 0.12 14.27 14.28
C PHE A 63 -0.94 14.16 15.38
N GLU A 64 -2.16 14.62 15.10
CA GLU A 64 -3.28 14.49 16.05
C GLU A 64 -3.72 13.03 16.08
N ALA A 65 -3.39 12.37 17.19
CA ALA A 65 -3.63 10.96 17.46
C ALA A 65 -3.63 10.72 18.97
N ASP A 66 -4.31 9.66 19.39
CA ASP A 66 -4.39 9.24 20.78
C ASP A 66 -4.63 7.72 20.86
N THR A 67 -4.92 7.19 22.04
CA THR A 67 -5.15 5.75 22.23
C THR A 67 -6.64 5.41 22.43
N GLU A 68 -7.54 6.35 22.21
CA GLU A 68 -8.99 6.14 22.34
C GLU A 68 -9.55 5.44 21.08
N PRO A 69 -10.71 4.78 21.16
CA PRO A 69 -11.35 4.19 19.98
C PRO A 69 -11.64 5.22 18.89
N ASP A 70 -11.32 4.89 17.64
CA ASP A 70 -11.66 5.67 16.45
C ASP A 70 -12.77 4.95 15.68
N VAL A 71 -13.89 5.64 15.44
CA VAL A 71 -15.12 5.06 14.88
C VAL A 71 -15.67 5.94 13.77
N ALA A 72 -16.08 5.31 12.66
CA ALA A 72 -16.87 5.94 11.62
C ALA A 72 -18.00 5.03 11.11
N GLU A 73 -19.11 5.63 10.73
CA GLU A 73 -20.27 4.91 10.22
C GLU A 73 -20.16 4.65 8.71
N PRO A 74 -20.58 3.46 8.22
CA PRO A 74 -20.61 3.16 6.80
C PRO A 74 -21.75 3.90 6.10
N SER A 75 -21.65 4.07 4.78
CA SER A 75 -22.81 4.49 3.99
C SER A 75 -23.88 3.39 3.94
N ALA A 76 -25.13 3.76 3.68
CA ALA A 76 -26.25 2.81 3.65
C ALA A 76 -26.10 1.71 2.59
N ASP A 77 -25.40 2.01 1.50
CA ASP A 77 -25.08 1.13 0.38
C ASP A 77 -23.72 0.41 0.52
N ALA A 78 -22.98 0.62 1.61
CA ALA A 78 -21.63 0.08 1.79
C ALA A 78 -21.58 -1.44 1.67
N ARG A 79 -20.81 -1.93 0.70
CA ARG A 79 -20.51 -3.34 0.46
C ARG A 79 -19.06 -3.41 -0.01
N LEU A 80 -18.14 -3.45 0.95
CA LEU A 80 -16.70 -3.35 0.68
C LEU A 80 -15.97 -4.62 1.11
N THR A 81 -14.99 -5.03 0.31
CA THR A 81 -14.10 -6.15 0.60
C THR A 81 -12.67 -5.63 0.69
N VAL A 82 -11.95 -6.00 1.76
CA VAL A 82 -10.51 -5.76 1.86
C VAL A 82 -9.81 -6.63 0.81
N SER A 83 -9.17 -5.99 -0.15
CA SER A 83 -8.51 -6.64 -1.29
C SER A 83 -7.00 -6.73 -1.12
N ASP A 84 -6.39 -5.76 -0.44
CA ASP A 84 -4.96 -5.71 -0.19
C ASP A 84 -4.66 -5.06 1.17
N ILE A 85 -3.52 -5.42 1.76
CA ILE A 85 -3.02 -4.85 3.00
C ILE A 85 -1.55 -4.50 2.83
N ARG A 86 -1.19 -3.27 3.16
CA ARG A 86 0.20 -2.80 3.11
C ARG A 86 0.61 -2.18 4.43
N VAL A 87 1.88 -2.38 4.79
CA VAL A 87 2.49 -1.75 5.96
C VAL A 87 3.75 -1.01 5.50
N ALA A 88 3.92 0.23 5.92
CA ALA A 88 5.07 1.06 5.56
C ALA A 88 5.50 1.97 6.71
N ALA A 89 6.80 2.13 6.90
CA ALA A 89 7.36 3.15 7.78
C ALA A 89 7.16 4.54 7.17
N GLN A 90 6.84 5.51 8.01
CA GLN A 90 6.79 6.93 7.69
C GLN A 90 7.64 7.70 8.71
N ASP A 91 7.82 9.01 8.50
CA ASP A 91 8.51 9.85 9.48
C ASP A 91 7.61 10.07 10.71
N GLY A 92 8.02 9.50 11.85
CA GLY A 92 7.33 9.61 13.15
C GLY A 92 6.15 8.67 13.39
N TYR A 93 5.76 7.85 12.41
CA TYR A 93 4.68 6.85 12.54
C TYR A 93 4.87 5.70 11.54
N ASP A 94 4.19 4.59 11.76
CA ASP A 94 4.00 3.56 10.74
C ASP A 94 2.57 3.59 10.22
N ARG A 95 2.40 3.19 8.97
CA ARG A 95 1.11 3.21 8.28
C ARG A 95 0.70 1.81 7.89
N VAL A 96 -0.49 1.40 8.30
CA VAL A 96 -1.20 0.22 7.80
C VAL A 96 -2.32 0.69 6.87
N VAL A 97 -2.35 0.18 5.65
CA VAL A 97 -3.37 0.51 4.64
C VAL A 97 -4.16 -0.74 4.30
N PHE A 98 -5.49 -0.66 4.45
CA PHE A 98 -6.44 -1.63 3.95
C PHE A 98 -7.05 -1.09 2.66
N GLU A 99 -6.68 -1.65 1.51
CA GLU A 99 -7.25 -1.29 0.20
C GLU A 99 -8.58 -2.02 0.01
N LEU A 100 -9.62 -1.27 -0.32
CA LEU A 100 -10.99 -1.74 -0.41
C LEU A 100 -11.49 -1.68 -1.85
N GLY A 101 -12.26 -2.69 -2.24
CA GLY A 101 -13.09 -2.65 -3.45
C GLY A 101 -14.55 -2.91 -3.12
N GLY A 102 -15.44 -2.55 -4.03
CA GLY A 102 -16.89 -2.64 -3.85
C GLY A 102 -17.57 -1.27 -3.94
N GLU A 103 -18.70 -1.12 -3.26
CA GLU A 103 -19.58 0.06 -3.35
C GLU A 103 -19.75 0.75 -1.98
N GLY A 104 -20.03 2.06 -2.01
CA GLY A 104 -20.25 2.89 -0.82
C GLY A 104 -18.97 3.36 -0.12
N THR A 105 -19.13 3.95 1.07
CA THR A 105 -18.02 4.37 1.95
C THR A 105 -17.93 3.46 3.17
N PRO A 106 -16.72 3.06 3.58
CA PRO A 106 -16.55 2.17 4.72
C PRO A 106 -16.91 2.87 6.02
N GLY A 107 -17.36 2.08 6.98
CA GLY A 107 -17.26 2.44 8.39
C GLY A 107 -16.13 1.65 9.04
N TRP A 108 -15.71 2.06 10.22
CA TRP A 108 -14.73 1.34 11.02
C TRP A 108 -14.97 1.50 12.51
N ASP A 109 -14.42 0.56 13.27
CA ASP A 109 -14.19 0.64 14.71
C ASP A 109 -12.78 0.10 14.94
N VAL A 110 -11.88 0.98 15.40
CA VAL A 110 -10.49 0.65 15.67
C VAL A 110 -10.15 1.00 17.10
N GLN A 111 -9.71 0.01 17.87
CA GLN A 111 -9.42 0.20 19.29
C GLN A 111 -8.41 -0.82 19.80
N TYR A 112 -7.73 -0.48 20.90
CA TYR A 112 -6.88 -1.43 21.61
C TYR A 112 -7.71 -2.46 22.37
N VAL A 113 -7.34 -3.74 22.23
CA VAL A 113 -7.95 -4.86 22.95
C VAL A 113 -6.91 -5.59 23.79
N ASP A 114 -7.36 -6.25 24.86
CA ASP A 114 -6.47 -7.05 25.72
C ASP A 114 -6.16 -8.42 25.11
N GLN A 115 -7.07 -8.96 24.30
CA GLN A 115 -6.93 -10.27 23.65
C GLN A 115 -7.58 -10.25 22.26
N ALA A 116 -6.85 -10.76 21.26
CA ALA A 116 -7.41 -10.98 19.93
C ALA A 116 -8.17 -12.31 19.87
N SER A 117 -9.36 -12.31 19.26
CA SER A 117 -10.21 -13.50 19.13
C SER A 117 -10.81 -13.61 17.73
N GLU A 118 -10.90 -14.83 17.20
CA GLU A 118 -11.51 -15.08 15.89
C GLU A 118 -13.00 -14.70 15.90
N PRO A 119 -13.51 -13.99 14.87
CA PRO A 119 -14.94 -13.72 14.75
C PRO A 119 -15.74 -15.03 14.66
N GLY A 120 -16.93 -15.02 15.29
CA GLY A 120 -17.86 -16.16 15.34
C GLY A 120 -17.47 -17.28 16.32
N ARG A 121 -16.23 -17.78 16.25
CA ARG A 121 -15.78 -18.91 17.12
C ARG A 121 -15.19 -18.47 18.46
N GLY A 122 -14.62 -17.27 18.53
CA GLY A 122 -13.97 -16.76 19.74
C GLY A 122 -12.67 -17.48 20.13
N GLN A 123 -12.01 -18.16 19.19
CA GLN A 123 -10.70 -18.77 19.45
C GLN A 123 -9.64 -17.68 19.56
N ALA A 124 -8.70 -17.83 20.49
CA ALA A 124 -7.61 -16.87 20.64
C ALA A 124 -6.78 -16.78 19.37
N VAL A 125 -6.42 -15.56 18.99
CA VAL A 125 -5.51 -15.25 17.87
C VAL A 125 -4.21 -14.75 18.45
N GLU A 126 -3.10 -15.35 18.05
CA GLU A 126 -1.77 -14.86 18.43
C GLU A 126 -1.40 -13.64 17.57
N VAL A 127 -0.98 -12.56 18.24
CA VAL A 127 -0.52 -11.32 17.63
C VAL A 127 0.77 -10.91 18.33
N ALA A 128 1.81 -10.61 17.56
CA ALA A 128 3.11 -10.21 18.06
C ALA A 128 3.12 -8.74 18.52
N GLY A 129 3.83 -8.46 19.61
CA GLY A 129 3.91 -7.13 20.21
C GLY A 129 3.17 -7.06 21.54
N ASP A 130 3.34 -5.95 22.26
CA ASP A 130 2.72 -5.74 23.57
C ASP A 130 1.40 -4.95 23.50
N GLY A 131 1.05 -4.43 22.31
CA GLY A 131 -0.26 -3.85 22.00
C GLY A 131 -0.97 -4.56 20.85
N ILE A 132 -2.29 -4.63 20.93
CA ILE A 132 -3.16 -5.22 19.90
C ILE A 132 -4.23 -4.19 19.54
N LEU A 133 -4.14 -3.60 18.35
CA LEU A 133 -5.22 -2.82 17.75
C LEU A 133 -6.13 -3.77 16.98
N GLU A 134 -7.37 -3.90 17.41
CA GLU A 134 -8.42 -4.55 16.62
C GLU A 134 -8.94 -3.56 15.58
N PHE A 135 -8.84 -3.93 14.31
CA PHE A 135 -9.42 -3.22 13.18
C PHE A 135 -10.70 -3.94 12.75
N ARG A 136 -11.84 -3.25 12.81
CA ARG A 136 -13.12 -3.76 12.32
C ARG A 136 -13.64 -2.85 11.21
N LEU A 137 -13.66 -3.36 9.98
CA LEU A 137 -14.32 -2.68 8.86
C LEU A 137 -15.82 -3.00 8.90
N THR A 138 -16.66 -1.99 9.04
CA THR A 138 -18.13 -2.12 8.97
C THR A 138 -18.63 -1.71 7.59
N GLY A 139 -19.80 -2.24 7.18
CA GLY A 139 -20.25 -2.15 5.78
C GLY A 139 -19.49 -3.12 4.86
N ALA A 140 -18.94 -4.20 5.42
CA ALA A 140 -18.21 -5.19 4.65
C ALA A 140 -19.17 -6.10 3.85
N GLY A 141 -18.75 -6.47 2.64
CA GLY A 141 -19.43 -7.42 1.77
C GLY A 141 -18.55 -8.64 1.48
N TYR A 142 -19.18 -9.79 1.23
CA TYR A 142 -18.45 -10.98 0.81
C TYR A 142 -18.01 -10.87 -0.67
N PRO A 143 -16.95 -11.59 -1.08
CA PRO A 143 -16.49 -11.57 -2.48
C PRO A 143 -17.56 -11.85 -3.53
N TYR A 144 -18.53 -12.71 -3.23
CA TYR A 144 -19.63 -13.02 -4.15
C TYR A 144 -20.67 -11.89 -4.27
N ASP A 145 -20.72 -10.98 -3.30
CA ASP A 145 -21.59 -9.79 -3.32
C ASP A 145 -20.88 -8.59 -3.98
N THR A 146 -19.58 -8.42 -3.71
CA THR A 146 -18.80 -7.26 -4.18
C THR A 146 -18.10 -7.49 -5.51
N GLY A 147 -17.88 -8.76 -5.90
CA GLY A 147 -17.06 -9.12 -7.06
C GLY A 147 -15.55 -8.91 -6.86
N VAL A 148 -15.12 -8.67 -5.62
CA VAL A 148 -13.72 -8.39 -5.27
C VAL A 148 -13.15 -9.55 -4.48
N ASP A 149 -11.97 -10.04 -4.89
CA ASP A 149 -11.26 -11.08 -4.14
C ASP A 149 -10.83 -10.55 -2.77
N GLU A 150 -11.15 -11.30 -1.71
CA GLU A 150 -10.76 -10.94 -0.35
C GLU A 150 -9.27 -11.19 -0.11
N TYR A 151 -8.65 -10.32 0.69
CA TYR A 151 -7.29 -10.51 1.16
C TYR A 151 -7.17 -11.91 1.79
N PRO A 152 -6.20 -12.71 1.35
CA PRO A 152 -6.19 -14.12 1.69
C PRO A 152 -5.75 -14.30 3.15
N ARG A 153 -6.60 -14.99 3.92
CA ARG A 153 -6.30 -15.40 5.31
C ARG A 153 -5.15 -16.42 5.34
N ARG A 154 -3.91 -15.91 5.36
CA ARG A 154 -2.66 -16.69 5.38
C ARG A 154 -1.88 -16.40 6.67
N GLU A 155 -0.58 -16.65 6.64
CA GLU A 155 0.35 -16.21 7.68
C GLU A 155 0.26 -14.69 7.91
N PRO A 156 0.54 -14.22 9.14
CA PRO A 156 0.60 -12.80 9.43
C PRO A 156 1.51 -12.02 8.49
N LEU A 157 1.08 -10.83 8.09
CA LEU A 157 1.89 -9.89 7.34
C LEU A 157 2.90 -9.24 8.30
N ARG A 158 4.13 -9.76 8.33
CA ARG A 158 5.21 -9.23 9.18
C ARG A 158 5.68 -7.87 8.68
N ALA A 159 6.00 -6.97 9.61
CA ALA A 159 6.52 -5.64 9.33
C ALA A 159 7.86 -5.41 10.07
N PRO A 160 8.97 -6.00 9.61
CA PRO A 160 10.28 -5.86 10.27
C PRO A 160 10.90 -4.47 10.07
N GLU A 161 10.52 -3.76 9.02
CA GLU A 161 11.09 -2.44 8.64
C GLU A 161 10.39 -1.25 9.34
N THR A 162 9.39 -1.50 10.18
CA THR A 162 8.60 -0.50 10.90
C THR A 162 9.03 -0.36 12.36
N SER A 163 8.74 0.78 13.00
CA SER A 163 9.23 1.08 14.36
C SER A 163 8.20 0.87 15.47
N ALA A 164 6.91 1.01 15.20
CA ALA A 164 5.77 0.80 16.09
C ALA A 164 4.98 -0.47 15.73
N VAL A 165 4.66 -0.70 14.47
CA VAL A 165 3.90 -1.89 14.01
C VAL A 165 4.83 -3.09 13.89
N THR A 166 4.35 -4.26 14.33
CA THR A 166 5.09 -5.55 14.28
C THR A 166 4.54 -6.45 13.17
N GLU A 167 3.22 -6.53 13.04
CA GLU A 167 2.53 -7.34 12.04
C GLU A 167 1.05 -6.98 11.88
N VAL A 168 0.43 -7.52 10.83
CA VAL A 168 -1.03 -7.54 10.65
C VAL A 168 -1.52 -8.98 10.49
N VAL A 169 -2.43 -9.39 11.36
CA VAL A 169 -3.11 -10.70 11.31
C VAL A 169 -4.52 -10.51 10.76
N PHE A 170 -4.69 -10.73 9.46
CA PHE A 170 -6.01 -10.65 8.83
C PHE A 170 -6.87 -11.86 9.22
N GLN A 171 -8.14 -11.61 9.56
CA GLN A 171 -9.11 -12.67 9.82
C GLN A 171 -9.94 -12.93 8.57
N ALA A 172 -11.23 -12.63 8.63
CA ALA A 172 -12.15 -12.78 7.52
C ALA A 172 -13.32 -11.81 7.74
N THR A 173 -14.11 -11.64 6.69
CA THR A 173 -15.44 -11.05 6.80
C THR A 173 -16.40 -12.03 7.47
N TYR A 174 -17.09 -11.59 8.52
CA TYR A 174 -18.13 -12.34 9.22
C TYR A 174 -19.26 -11.37 9.61
N GLU A 175 -20.51 -11.75 9.30
CA GLU A 175 -21.71 -10.96 9.64
C GLU A 175 -21.63 -9.46 9.26
N GLY A 176 -21.03 -9.15 8.09
CA GLY A 176 -20.92 -7.78 7.57
C GLY A 176 -19.79 -6.95 8.19
N THR A 177 -18.89 -7.57 8.95
CA THR A 177 -17.68 -6.95 9.49
C THR A 177 -16.43 -7.72 9.03
N THR A 178 -15.42 -7.03 8.50
CA THR A 178 -14.09 -7.62 8.30
C THR A 178 -13.22 -7.29 9.50
N THR A 179 -12.59 -8.31 10.10
CA THR A 179 -11.68 -8.11 11.25
C THR A 179 -10.23 -8.35 10.84
N ALA A 180 -9.33 -7.51 11.35
CA ALA A 180 -7.90 -7.74 11.38
C ALA A 180 -7.32 -7.28 12.72
N PHE A 181 -6.17 -7.82 13.09
CA PHE A 181 -5.43 -7.37 14.28
C PHE A 181 -4.09 -6.78 13.85
N ILE A 182 -3.77 -5.60 14.34
CA ILE A 182 -2.49 -4.94 14.13
C ILE A 182 -1.70 -5.08 15.42
N GLY A 183 -0.60 -5.81 15.35
CA GLY A 183 0.36 -5.90 16.45
C GLY A 183 1.18 -4.63 16.53
N THR A 184 1.31 -4.07 17.73
CA THR A 184 2.15 -2.91 18.00
C THR A 184 3.16 -3.23 19.10
N ARG A 185 4.36 -2.65 19.03
CA ARG A 185 5.41 -2.87 20.03
C ARG A 185 4.97 -2.44 21.43
N ASP A 186 4.22 -1.35 21.51
CA ASP A 186 3.58 -0.84 22.72
C ASP A 186 2.18 -0.30 22.39
N ARG A 187 1.38 0.07 23.40
CA ARG A 187 0.20 0.92 23.17
C ARG A 187 0.66 2.33 22.82
N ALA A 188 0.49 2.72 21.57
CA ALA A 188 0.92 4.01 21.02
C ALA A 188 -0.28 4.78 20.46
N PRO A 189 -0.22 6.13 20.42
CA PRO A 189 -1.23 6.92 19.75
C PRO A 189 -1.44 6.48 18.30
N PHE A 190 -2.68 6.37 17.86
CA PHE A 190 -3.05 6.07 16.50
C PHE A 190 -4.15 7.02 16.00
N ARG A 191 -4.36 7.01 14.69
CA ARG A 191 -5.50 7.67 14.05
C ARG A 191 -5.94 6.88 12.84
N VAL A 192 -7.20 7.02 12.47
CA VAL A 192 -7.75 6.40 11.27
C VAL A 192 -8.18 7.47 10.27
N SER A 193 -7.96 7.20 8.99
CA SER A 193 -8.42 8.07 7.91
C SER A 193 -8.90 7.26 6.71
N PHE A 194 -9.81 7.85 5.95
CA PHE A 194 -10.30 7.29 4.70
C PHE A 194 -9.73 8.06 3.51
N LEU A 195 -9.24 7.34 2.51
CA LEU A 195 -8.80 7.88 1.23
C LEU A 195 -9.63 7.29 0.11
N GLU A 196 -10.00 8.11 -0.86
CA GLU A 196 -10.71 7.66 -2.06
C GLU A 196 -9.73 7.41 -3.22
N ASN A 197 -10.20 6.67 -4.25
CA ASN A 197 -9.53 6.47 -5.54
C ASN A 197 -8.07 5.93 -5.47
N PRO A 198 -7.84 4.67 -5.07
CA PRO A 198 -8.81 3.67 -4.62
C PRO A 198 -9.23 3.88 -3.15
N ALA A 199 -10.39 3.33 -2.79
CA ALA A 199 -10.91 3.36 -1.42
C ALA A 199 -9.94 2.66 -0.47
N ARG A 200 -9.50 3.35 0.58
CA ARG A 200 -8.53 2.85 1.54
C ARG A 200 -8.89 3.34 2.93
N VAL A 201 -8.90 2.43 3.90
CA VAL A 201 -8.84 2.82 5.31
C VAL A 201 -7.39 2.72 5.76
N VAL A 202 -6.90 3.79 6.37
CA VAL A 202 -5.50 3.98 6.74
C VAL A 202 -5.42 4.14 8.24
N VAL A 203 -4.68 3.24 8.90
CA VAL A 203 -4.37 3.29 10.32
C VAL A 203 -2.92 3.75 10.46
N ASP A 204 -2.70 4.94 10.98
CA ASP A 204 -1.36 5.44 11.32
C ASP A 204 -1.10 5.22 12.81
N VAL A 205 0.03 4.60 13.16
CA VAL A 205 0.44 4.33 14.54
C VAL A 205 1.73 5.09 14.83
N ALA A 206 1.71 6.02 15.77
CA ALA A 206 2.87 6.83 16.13
C ALA A 206 4.03 5.97 16.62
N HIS A 207 5.26 6.40 16.31
CA HIS A 207 6.45 5.85 16.96
C HIS A 207 6.42 6.20 18.45
N GLY A 208 6.88 5.29 19.30
CA GLY A 208 7.05 5.58 20.73
C GLY A 208 8.04 6.72 20.92
N GLY A 209 7.65 7.73 21.70
CA GLY A 209 8.51 8.85 22.10
C GLY A 209 9.50 8.49 23.20
#